data_AF-A0A820LP55-F1
#
_entry.id   AF-A0A820LP55-F1
#
_cell.length_a   1.000
_cell.length_b   1.000
_cell.length_c   1.000
_cell.angle_alpha   90.00
_cell.angle_beta   90.00
_cell.angle_gamma   90.00
#
_symmetry.space_group_name_H-M   'P 1'
#
loop_
_entity.id
_entity.type
_entity.pdbx_description
1 polymer ?
#
loop_
_entity_poly.entity_id
_entity_poly.type
_entity_poly.pdbx_seq_one_letter_code
_entity_poly.pdbx_strand_id
1 'polypeptide(L)'
;SPVIKTSFLQQIQLIECMQVMDIYTQNSSTSPFIRTLRIRNFYIGCSSVESLLNSTLETFHNRSAMLEIDQYLYVPLGSSFNFSALNPTLSLPNETIETIVNRLMIDSWSSNISFSLYYQTCAPLSCTIEYIGKNNILDVITSIIVKK
;
A
#
# COMPACT_ATOMS: atom_id res chain seq x y z
N SER A 1 -4.40 52.31 2.81
CA SER A 1 -3.03 51.77 2.79
C SER A 1 -2.47 51.85 4.19
N PRO A 2 -1.85 50.81 4.79
CA PRO A 2 -1.59 49.43 4.34
C PRO A 2 -2.51 48.42 5.09
N VAL A 3 -3.21 47.47 4.48
CA VAL A 3 -2.75 46.16 3.96
C VAL A 3 -1.83 45.40 4.93
N ILE A 4 -2.41 44.84 5.99
CA ILE A 4 -1.82 43.70 6.72
C ILE A 4 -2.09 42.44 5.88
N LYS A 5 -1.41 42.34 4.74
CA LYS A 5 -1.13 41.06 4.08
C LYS A 5 0.25 40.64 4.57
N THR A 6 0.28 39.54 5.33
CA THR A 6 1.33 38.51 5.45
C THR A 6 1.46 38.05 6.89
N SER A 7 0.62 37.10 7.29
CA SER A 7 0.97 36.11 8.33
C SER A 7 0.16 34.82 8.20
N PHE A 8 -0.92 34.81 7.41
CA PHE A 8 -1.72 33.61 7.13
C PHE A 8 -0.99 32.52 6.32
N LEU A 9 0.20 32.81 5.76
CA LEU A 9 1.03 31.83 5.03
C LEU A 9 2.15 31.21 5.86
N GLN A 10 2.30 31.56 7.14
CA GLN A 10 3.33 30.98 8.03
C GLN A 10 2.76 30.05 9.10
N GLN A 11 1.45 29.78 9.06
CA GLN A 11 0.82 28.66 9.75
C GLN A 11 0.64 27.43 8.85
N ILE A 12 1.43 27.33 7.77
CA ILE A 12 1.88 26.03 7.26
C ILE A 12 3.02 25.56 8.18
N GLN A 13 2.77 25.49 9.49
CA GLN A 13 3.40 24.45 10.27
C GLN A 13 2.61 23.20 9.89
N LEU A 14 3.22 22.40 9.02
CA LEU A 14 2.82 21.03 8.79
C LEU A 14 2.36 20.45 10.13
N ILE A 15 1.08 20.10 10.23
CA ILE A 15 0.70 19.02 11.13
C ILE A 15 1.67 17.91 10.74
N GLU A 16 2.60 17.53 11.61
CA GLU A 16 3.38 16.31 11.42
C GLU A 16 2.35 15.19 11.46
N CYS A 17 1.76 14.89 10.31
CA CYS A 17 0.70 13.90 10.21
C CYS A 17 1.27 12.49 10.25
N MET A 18 2.53 12.33 10.64
CA MET A 18 3.19 11.05 10.82
C MET A 18 3.75 11.02 12.25
N GLN A 19 3.32 10.02 13.01
CA GLN A 19 3.72 9.81 14.39
C GLN A 19 4.09 8.35 14.57
N VAL A 20 4.99 8.06 15.51
CA VAL A 20 5.30 6.67 15.86
C VAL A 20 4.09 6.04 16.54
N MET A 21 3.81 4.79 16.22
CA MET A 21 2.73 4.00 16.81
C MET A 21 3.02 3.69 18.27
N ASP A 22 2.04 3.97 19.13
CA ASP A 22 2.00 3.58 20.53
C ASP A 22 0.71 2.79 20.81
N ILE A 23 0.81 1.68 21.55
CA ILE A 23 -0.31 0.86 22.02
C ILE A 23 -0.56 1.20 23.49
N TYR A 24 -1.76 1.61 23.84
CA TYR A 24 -2.12 1.91 25.23
C TYR A 24 -3.18 0.93 25.75
N THR A 25 -3.05 0.52 27.01
CA THR A 25 -4.08 -0.22 27.72
C THR A 25 -4.42 0.48 29.03
N GLN A 26 -5.72 0.51 29.36
CA GLN A 26 -6.26 1.07 30.59
C GLN A 26 -6.75 -0.07 31.47
N ASN A 27 -6.18 -0.20 32.67
CA ASN A 27 -6.74 -1.08 33.70
C ASN A 27 -7.67 -0.27 34.61
N SER A 28 -8.95 -0.61 34.61
CA SER A 28 -10.01 0.11 35.33
C SER A 28 -10.12 -0.26 36.82
N SER A 29 -9.29 -1.19 37.33
CA SER A 29 -9.54 -1.79 38.65
C SER A 29 -8.80 -1.13 39.82
N THR A 30 -7.64 -0.49 39.61
CA THR A 30 -6.88 0.19 40.69
C THR A 30 -5.96 1.27 40.12
N SER A 31 -6.42 2.54 40.11
CA SER A 31 -5.73 3.72 39.56
C SER A 31 -5.59 3.72 38.01
N PRO A 32 -5.73 4.85 37.31
CA PRO A 32 -5.52 4.92 35.86
C PRO A 32 -4.04 4.80 35.51
N PHE A 33 -3.46 3.61 35.66
CA PHE A 33 -2.14 3.32 35.11
C PHE A 33 -2.30 3.03 33.61
N ILE A 34 -1.85 3.97 32.79
CA ILE A 34 -1.78 3.81 31.34
C ILE A 34 -0.46 3.10 31.04
N ARG A 35 -0.53 1.83 30.63
CA ARG A 35 0.62 1.13 30.05
C ARG A 35 0.71 1.51 28.58
N THR A 36 1.86 2.04 28.15
CA THR A 36 2.14 2.44 26.77
C THR A 36 3.29 1.62 26.21
N LEU A 37 3.05 0.92 25.10
CA LEU A 37 4.06 0.22 24.33
C LEU A 37 4.34 0.98 23.04
N ARG A 38 5.57 1.45 22.88
CA ARG A 38 6.03 2.16 21.68
C ARG A 38 6.61 1.18 20.67
N ILE A 39 6.06 1.17 19.45
CA ILE A 39 6.57 0.35 18.36
C ILE A 39 7.57 1.18 17.56
N ARG A 40 8.86 0.94 17.79
CA ARG A 40 9.93 1.74 17.16
C ARG A 40 9.87 1.63 15.64
N ASN A 41 10.08 2.77 14.99
CA ASN A 41 10.11 2.92 13.54
C ASN A 41 8.85 2.39 12.83
N PHE A 42 7.72 2.29 13.54
CA PHE A 42 6.43 1.99 12.96
C PHE A 42 5.54 3.21 13.10
N TYR A 43 5.00 3.70 12.00
CA TYR A 43 4.34 5.00 11.92
C TYR A 43 2.84 4.85 11.65
N ILE A 44 2.09 5.76 12.25
CA ILE A 44 0.70 6.06 11.94
C ILE A 44 0.62 7.47 11.39
N GLY A 45 -0.33 7.71 10.49
CA GLY A 45 -0.50 9.04 9.95
C GLY A 45 -1.73 9.23 9.08
N CYS A 46 -1.84 10.41 8.47
CA CYS A 46 -2.98 10.79 7.62
C CYS A 46 -3.27 9.75 6.54
N SER A 47 -2.22 9.31 5.87
CA SER A 47 -2.26 8.18 4.93
C SER A 47 -1.71 6.96 5.64
N SER A 48 -2.58 6.00 5.94
CA SER A 48 -2.17 4.73 6.55
C SER A 48 -1.18 3.98 5.66
N VAL A 49 -1.34 4.09 4.33
CA VAL A 49 -0.44 3.45 3.36
C VAL A 49 0.93 4.11 3.38
N GLU A 50 1.00 5.43 3.28
CA GLU A 50 2.28 6.16 3.28
C GLU A 50 3.04 5.96 4.59
N SER A 51 2.32 6.02 5.71
CA SER A 51 2.90 5.80 7.04
C SER A 51 3.41 4.37 7.19
N LEU A 52 2.65 3.39 6.70
CA LEU A 52 3.07 2.00 6.68
C LEU A 52 4.30 1.79 5.80
N LEU A 53 4.33 2.35 4.59
CA LEU A 53 5.45 2.22 3.66
C LEU A 53 6.75 2.80 4.25
N ASN A 54 6.66 3.92 4.97
CA ASN A 54 7.79 4.53 5.68
C ASN A 54 8.19 3.81 6.98
N SER A 55 7.39 2.85 7.45
CA SER A 55 7.68 2.07 8.65
C SER A 55 8.72 0.98 8.40
N THR A 56 9.36 0.49 9.45
CA THR A 56 10.19 -0.71 9.45
C THR A 56 9.58 -1.78 10.36
N LEU A 57 10.03 -3.03 10.18
CA LEU A 57 9.62 -4.15 11.02
C LEU A 57 10.60 -4.41 12.19
N GLU A 58 11.42 -3.43 12.56
CA GLU A 58 12.50 -3.56 13.56
C GLU A 58 12.01 -4.21 14.86
N THR A 59 10.90 -3.71 15.40
CA THR A 59 10.34 -4.20 16.67
C THR A 59 9.91 -5.67 16.58
N PHE A 60 9.48 -6.12 15.41
CA PHE A 60 8.99 -7.49 15.18
C PHE A 60 10.12 -8.52 15.08
N HIS A 61 11.38 -8.09 14.92
CA HIS A 61 12.54 -8.97 15.00
C HIS A 61 12.99 -9.23 16.45
N ASN A 62 12.49 -8.45 17.43
CA ASN A 62 12.85 -8.62 18.82
C ASN A 62 11.85 -9.52 19.55
N ARG A 63 12.31 -10.69 20.01
CA ARG A 63 11.49 -11.65 20.75
C ARG A 63 10.84 -11.05 22.01
N SER A 64 11.59 -10.26 22.78
CA SER A 64 11.06 -9.64 24.00
C SER A 64 9.94 -8.65 23.69
N ALA A 65 10.08 -7.85 22.62
CA ALA A 65 9.04 -6.93 22.18
C ALA A 65 7.79 -7.67 21.69
N MET A 66 7.96 -8.81 21.01
CA MET A 66 6.84 -9.63 20.57
C MET A 66 6.05 -10.26 21.71
N LEU A 67 6.75 -10.70 22.76
CA LEU A 67 6.11 -11.18 23.99
C LEU A 67 5.35 -10.05 24.70
N GLU A 68 5.87 -8.82 24.67
CA GLU A 68 5.16 -7.67 25.22
C GLU A 68 3.89 -7.37 24.41
N ILE A 69 3.97 -7.33 23.07
CA ILE A 69 2.80 -7.16 22.20
C ILE A 69 1.72 -8.22 22.49
N ASP A 70 2.11 -9.49 22.65
CA ASP A 70 1.18 -10.57 22.98
C ASP A 70 0.46 -10.33 24.31
N GLN A 71 1.15 -9.82 25.33
CA GLN A 71 0.54 -9.44 26.61
C GLN A 71 -0.46 -8.29 26.48
N TYR A 72 -0.14 -7.26 25.67
CA TYR A 72 -1.06 -6.16 25.42
C TYR A 72 -2.33 -6.61 24.67
N LEU A 73 -2.21 -7.61 23.79
CA LEU A 73 -3.32 -8.16 23.01
C LEU A 73 -4.14 -9.22 23.77
N TYR A 74 -3.54 -9.91 24.75
CA TYR A 74 -4.24 -10.87 25.60
C TYR A 74 -5.42 -10.23 26.35
N VAL A 75 -5.25 -9.01 26.87
CA VAL A 75 -6.27 -8.30 27.66
C VAL A 75 -7.58 -8.07 26.88
N PRO A 76 -7.56 -7.48 25.67
CA PRO A 76 -8.79 -7.29 24.89
C PRO A 76 -9.33 -8.57 24.22
N LEU A 77 -8.48 -9.56 23.90
CA LEU A 77 -8.86 -10.69 23.04
C LEU A 77 -9.08 -12.00 23.82
N GLY A 78 -8.61 -12.10 25.06
CA GLY A 78 -8.78 -13.27 25.93
C GLY A 78 -7.92 -14.48 25.55
N SER A 79 -7.01 -14.35 24.58
CA SER A 79 -6.13 -15.42 24.10
C SER A 79 -4.76 -14.88 23.69
N SER A 80 -3.74 -15.72 23.83
CA SER A 80 -2.38 -15.47 23.32
C SER A 80 -2.32 -15.90 21.86
N PHE A 81 -1.65 -15.10 21.03
CA PHE A 81 -1.41 -15.39 19.63
C PHE A 81 -0.10 -16.16 19.41
N ASN A 82 0.73 -16.26 20.45
CA ASN A 82 2.03 -16.96 20.42
C ASN A 82 2.90 -16.49 19.24
N PHE A 83 3.08 -15.16 19.12
CA PHE A 83 3.87 -14.58 18.05
C PHE A 83 5.34 -15.01 18.13
N SER A 84 5.88 -15.46 17.00
CA SER A 84 7.33 -15.63 16.83
C SER A 84 7.94 -14.34 16.28
N ALA A 85 9.15 -14.03 16.73
CA ALA A 85 9.94 -12.95 16.13
C ALA A 85 10.26 -13.26 14.66
N LEU A 86 10.32 -12.21 13.83
CA LEU A 86 10.66 -12.31 12.42
C LEU A 86 12.10 -12.78 12.22
N ASN A 87 12.29 -13.62 11.20
CA ASN A 87 13.61 -14.10 10.84
C ASN A 87 14.38 -13.01 10.04
N PRO A 88 15.56 -12.56 10.51
CA PRO A 88 16.36 -11.54 9.82
C PRO A 88 16.85 -11.96 8.42
N THR A 89 16.75 -13.24 8.05
CA THR A 89 17.11 -13.69 6.69
C THR A 89 16.08 -13.29 5.62
N LEU A 90 14.82 -13.08 6.00
CA LEU A 90 13.74 -12.76 5.06
C LEU A 90 13.52 -11.25 4.92
N SER A 91 13.75 -10.50 6.00
CA SER A 91 13.67 -9.03 6.02
C SER A 91 14.70 -8.50 7.00
N LEU A 92 15.37 -7.40 6.64
CA LEU A 92 16.31 -6.77 7.56
C LEU A 92 15.53 -5.88 8.55
N PRO A 93 15.90 -5.80 9.83
CA PRO A 93 15.18 -5.00 10.83
C PRO A 93 15.04 -3.51 10.49
N ASN A 94 16.04 -2.96 9.77
CA ASN A 94 16.09 -1.55 9.40
C ASN A 94 15.54 -1.27 7.99
N GLU A 95 14.99 -2.29 7.33
CA GLU A 95 14.41 -2.18 6.01
C GLU A 95 12.99 -1.59 6.10
N THR A 96 12.68 -0.64 5.22
CA THR A 96 11.33 -0.07 5.15
C THR A 96 10.37 -1.08 4.54
N ILE A 97 9.10 -1.02 4.94
CA ILE A 97 8.05 -1.85 4.36
C ILE A 97 7.91 -1.55 2.87
N GLU A 98 8.13 -0.31 2.43
CA GLU A 98 8.24 0.03 1.00
C GLU A 98 9.27 -0.83 0.27
N THR A 99 10.49 -0.94 0.80
CA THR A 99 11.56 -1.75 0.19
C THR A 99 11.16 -3.22 0.14
N ILE A 100 10.54 -3.73 1.21
CA ILE A 100 10.03 -5.10 1.28
C ILE A 100 8.97 -5.33 0.20
N VAL A 101 7.98 -4.44 0.11
CA VAL A 101 6.87 -4.52 -0.85
C VAL A 101 7.39 -4.44 -2.28
N ASN A 102 8.30 -3.51 -2.59
CA ASN A 102 8.88 -3.37 -3.93
C ASN A 102 9.61 -4.64 -4.39
N ARG A 103 10.32 -5.32 -3.49
CA ARG A 103 10.96 -6.62 -3.78
C ARG A 103 9.96 -7.76 -3.99
N LEU A 104 8.78 -7.67 -3.38
CA LEU A 104 7.70 -8.66 -3.54
C LEU A 104 6.85 -8.39 -4.79
N MET A 105 6.85 -7.15 -5.30
CA MET A 105 6.24 -6.84 -6.58
C MET A 105 7.09 -7.38 -7.72
N ILE A 106 6.47 -8.16 -8.61
CA ILE A 106 7.12 -8.63 -9.84
C ILE A 106 7.14 -7.45 -10.81
N ASP A 107 8.21 -6.65 -10.76
CA ASP A 107 8.39 -5.51 -11.67
C ASP A 107 8.73 -5.93 -13.12
N SER A 108 8.98 -7.22 -13.35
CA SER A 108 9.33 -7.73 -14.67
C SER A 108 8.44 -8.90 -15.07
N TRP A 109 7.38 -8.62 -15.82
CA TRP A 109 6.91 -9.59 -16.80
C TRP A 109 8.04 -9.75 -17.81
N SER A 110 8.66 -10.93 -17.88
CA SER A 110 9.65 -11.17 -18.92
C SER A 110 8.94 -11.05 -20.28
N SER A 111 9.13 -9.93 -20.95
CA SER A 111 8.48 -9.62 -22.23
C SER A 111 9.06 -10.43 -23.40
N ASN A 112 9.93 -11.41 -23.11
CA ASN A 112 10.49 -12.32 -24.10
C ASN A 112 9.57 -13.52 -24.39
N ILE A 113 8.25 -13.34 -24.21
CA ILE A 113 7.24 -14.31 -24.59
C ILE A 113 6.64 -13.81 -25.91
N SER A 114 7.02 -14.46 -27.01
CA SER A 114 6.38 -14.25 -28.30
C SER A 114 5.02 -14.95 -28.32
N PHE A 115 3.94 -14.17 -28.36
CA PHE A 115 2.58 -14.69 -28.54
C PHE A 115 2.24 -14.98 -30.02
N SER A 116 3.23 -14.98 -30.91
CA SER A 116 3.03 -15.19 -32.35
C SER A 116 2.27 -16.48 -32.66
N LEU A 117 2.57 -17.57 -31.95
CA LEU A 117 1.90 -18.87 -32.13
C LEU A 117 0.43 -18.83 -31.69
N TYR A 118 0.14 -18.14 -30.58
CA TYR A 118 -1.22 -17.92 -30.09
C TYR A 118 -2.02 -17.08 -31.08
N TYR A 119 -1.44 -15.98 -31.56
CA TYR A 119 -2.10 -15.15 -32.57
C TYR A 119 -2.28 -15.85 -33.91
N GLN A 120 -1.33 -16.70 -34.35
CA GLN A 120 -1.50 -17.49 -35.57
C GLN A 120 -2.59 -18.56 -35.42
N THR A 121 -2.72 -19.15 -34.23
CA THR A 121 -3.69 -20.22 -33.97
C THR A 121 -5.10 -19.66 -33.73
N CYS A 122 -5.18 -18.50 -33.08
CA CYS A 122 -6.45 -17.86 -32.70
C CYS A 122 -6.83 -16.69 -33.63
N ALA A 123 -6.08 -16.45 -34.72
CA ALA A 123 -6.46 -15.46 -35.71
C ALA A 123 -7.79 -15.86 -36.36
N PRO A 124 -8.77 -14.95 -36.45
CA PRO A 124 -9.99 -15.22 -37.18
C PRO A 124 -9.66 -15.48 -38.65
N LEU A 125 -10.21 -16.55 -39.22
CA LEU A 125 -10.07 -16.92 -40.64
C LEU A 125 -10.60 -15.83 -41.57
N SER A 126 -11.57 -15.04 -41.07
CA SER A 126 -12.13 -13.87 -41.74
C SER A 126 -12.56 -12.85 -40.70
N CYS A 127 -12.20 -11.59 -40.91
CA CYS A 127 -12.72 -10.48 -40.13
C CYS A 127 -13.98 -9.94 -40.80
N THR A 128 -15.14 -10.17 -40.19
CA THR A 128 -16.39 -9.54 -40.61
C THR A 128 -16.56 -8.26 -39.82
N ILE A 129 -16.34 -7.11 -40.47
CA ILE A 129 -16.61 -5.81 -39.86
C ILE A 129 -18.11 -5.54 -40.02
N GLU A 130 -18.87 -5.69 -38.93
CA GLU A 130 -20.27 -5.26 -38.88
C GLU A 130 -20.35 -3.78 -38.51
N TYR A 131 -20.69 -2.95 -39.48
CA TYR A 131 -20.98 -1.53 -39.27
C TYR A 131 -22.41 -1.37 -38.77
N ILE A 132 -22.60 -1.26 -37.45
CA ILE A 132 -23.88 -0.90 -36.85
C ILE A 132 -23.90 0.63 -36.67
N GLY A 133 -24.19 1.35 -37.76
CA GLY A 133 -24.30 2.81 -37.78
C GLY A 133 -25.57 3.27 -38.51
N LYS A 134 -26.23 4.32 -38.02
CA LYS A 134 -27.32 4.98 -38.74
C LYS A 134 -26.76 5.58 -40.03
N ASN A 135 -27.25 5.11 -41.19
CA ASN A 135 -26.82 5.48 -42.54
C ASN A 135 -26.27 6.92 -42.67
N ASN A 136 -24.95 7.07 -42.57
CA ASN A 136 -24.25 8.29 -42.93
C ASN A 136 -23.41 8.00 -44.18
N ILE A 137 -23.48 8.91 -45.17
CA ILE A 137 -22.89 8.69 -46.49
C ILE A 137 -21.36 8.60 -46.44
N LEU A 138 -20.75 9.20 -45.42
CA LEU A 138 -19.31 9.13 -45.16
C LEU A 138 -18.86 7.72 -44.75
N ASP A 139 -19.70 6.96 -44.05
CA ASP A 139 -19.41 5.58 -43.62
C ASP A 139 -19.44 4.61 -44.80
N VAL A 140 -20.33 4.85 -45.77
CA VAL A 140 -20.40 4.05 -47.00
C VAL A 140 -19.16 4.25 -47.85
N ILE A 141 -18.72 5.50 -48.05
CA ILE A 141 -17.55 5.82 -48.88
C ILE A 141 -16.27 5.21 -48.28
N THR A 142 -16.10 5.31 -46.97
CA THR A 142 -14.92 4.75 -46.27
C THR A 142 -14.88 3.22 -46.35
N SER A 143 -16.03 2.54 -46.30
CA SER A 143 -16.09 1.07 -46.44
C SER A 143 -15.65 0.56 -47.83
N ILE A 144 -15.89 1.34 -48.89
CA ILE A 144 -15.51 0.97 -50.27
C ILE A 144 -14.00 1.15 -50.49
N ILE A 145 -13.41 2.17 -49.87
CA ILE A 145 -11.97 2.47 -49.98
C ILE A 145 -11.12 1.40 -49.27
N VAL A 146 -11.59 0.87 -48.14
CA VAL A 146 -10.87 -0.14 -47.34
C VAL A 146 -10.99 -1.55 -47.94
N LYS A 147 -11.91 -1.79 -48.89
CA LYS A 147 -12.10 -3.09 -49.57
C LYS A 147 -11.28 -3.25 -50.88
N LYS A 148 -10.31 -2.36 -51.15
CA LYS A 148 -9.36 -2.49 -52.27
C LYS A 148 -7.95 -2.71 -51.73
#